data_AF-A0A1W9J4V2-F1
#
_entry.id   AF-A0A1W9J4V2-F1
#
_cell.length_a   1.000
_cell.length_b   1.000
_cell.length_c   1.000
_cell.angle_alpha   90.00
_cell.angle_beta   90.00
_cell.angle_gamma   90.00
#
_symmetry.space_group_name_H-M   'P 1'
#
loop_
_entity.id
_entity.type
_entity.pdbx_description
1 polymer ?
#
loop_
_entity_poly.entity_id
_entity_poly.type
_entity_poly.pdbx_seq_one_letter_code
_entity_poly.pdbx_strand_id
1 'polypeptide(L)'
;MPNENNFQHDELSRKSPGERLTTAELTGGALPESPAWFEGMADCGTRLASAGVRAIVLLHGSIHGSDVFGMQRLDDVGGLKRGYSRGVSGVDALLAAMREGGNGIPALSGGLKPPLLNDDAIRKIVDDQVGEAGNFTSAYTTLFQQAINKRLPQPIACRRILWTSEHHHLGRAAAAVRLLHELHILCETQKLGKEDRILVQAHGQAGLVLALASNLLCPSPITKRPKLLGLLVTFAEQHNYADLAATARHIEPLLADHSLLNGATLDVVTLGTPVRYGWDLSGMGRLLHIVNHRNLRTDGKTWLSKMELPQVTMEMPIAWGGDYVQQLAVAGSDAVPATEAAKAVNKAVWEMVEPYDGFERWLECARRAVRFPSEGNCLLVDYKDCTNSTNVHEHYYGHAAYTRLNAMYFNTSEIIRSLYQDTER
;
A
#
# COMPACT_ATOMS: atom_id res chain seq x y z
N MET A 1 6.97 -19.51 12.28
CA MET A 1 5.61 -19.19 12.77
C MET A 1 4.87 -20.49 12.95
N PRO A 2 4.02 -20.67 13.98
CA PRO A 2 3.18 -21.86 14.04
C PRO A 2 2.32 -21.96 12.77
N ASN A 3 2.19 -23.17 12.22
CA ASN A 3 1.50 -23.47 10.96
C ASN A 3 0.01 -23.07 10.95
N GLU A 4 -0.55 -22.63 12.09
CA GLU A 4 -1.94 -22.22 12.28
C GLU A 4 -2.16 -20.70 12.26
N ASN A 5 -1.15 -19.92 11.84
CA ASN A 5 -1.26 -18.46 11.72
C ASN A 5 -1.37 -18.06 10.25
N ASN A 6 -2.50 -17.49 9.83
CA ASN A 6 -2.63 -16.93 8.47
C ASN A 6 -2.03 -15.53 8.36
N PHE A 7 -1.98 -14.76 9.45
CA PHE A 7 -1.27 -13.48 9.53
C PHE A 7 0.26 -13.72 9.54
N GLN A 8 0.78 -14.27 8.46
CA GLN A 8 2.20 -14.56 8.32
C GLN A 8 2.94 -13.30 7.91
N HIS A 9 4.19 -13.24 8.31
CA HIS A 9 5.13 -12.31 7.71
C HIS A 9 5.50 -12.83 6.32
N ASP A 10 5.72 -11.94 5.37
CA ASP A 10 6.20 -12.33 4.04
C ASP A 10 7.55 -13.05 4.18
N GLU A 11 7.80 -14.08 3.36
CA GLU A 11 9.04 -14.86 3.46
C GLU A 11 10.29 -14.05 3.08
N LEU A 12 10.09 -12.92 2.38
CA LEU A 12 11.14 -12.11 1.78
C LEU A 12 12.07 -13.01 0.95
N SER A 13 11.45 -13.80 0.07
CA SER A 13 12.14 -14.76 -0.78
C SER A 13 13.02 -14.05 -1.80
N ARG A 14 14.29 -14.45 -1.86
CA ARG A 14 15.25 -13.95 -2.86
C ARG A 14 15.28 -14.81 -4.12
N LYS A 15 14.50 -15.89 -4.16
CA LYS A 15 14.43 -16.82 -5.30
C LYS A 15 13.89 -16.09 -6.52
N SER A 16 14.22 -16.59 -7.71
CA SER A 16 13.64 -16.06 -8.94
C SER A 16 12.11 -16.22 -8.89
N PRO A 17 11.35 -15.16 -9.16
CA PRO A 17 9.90 -15.23 -9.19
C PRO A 17 9.33 -15.93 -10.44
N GLY A 18 10.16 -16.22 -11.44
CA GLY A 18 9.74 -16.84 -12.69
C GLY A 18 8.70 -16.00 -13.44
N GLU A 19 7.68 -16.67 -13.99
CA GLU A 19 6.65 -16.08 -14.85
C GLU A 19 5.72 -15.08 -14.14
N ARG A 20 5.72 -15.06 -12.80
CA ARG A 20 4.92 -14.10 -12.03
C ARG A 20 5.47 -12.67 -12.08
N LEU A 21 6.69 -12.50 -12.58
CA LEU A 21 7.32 -11.20 -12.74
C LEU A 21 7.27 -10.76 -14.21
N THR A 22 6.77 -9.56 -14.42
CA THR A 22 6.86 -8.86 -15.70
C THR A 22 7.52 -7.49 -15.51
N THR A 23 8.02 -6.93 -16.59
CA THR A 23 8.67 -5.61 -16.59
C THR A 23 8.03 -4.73 -17.65
N ALA A 24 7.85 -3.45 -17.35
CA ALA A 24 7.40 -2.44 -18.30
C ALA A 24 8.16 -1.12 -18.10
N GLU A 25 8.10 -0.25 -19.10
CA GLU A 25 8.62 1.10 -19.01
C GLU A 25 7.51 2.08 -19.39
N LEU A 26 7.37 3.16 -18.62
CA LEU A 26 6.52 4.28 -19.00
C LEU A 26 7.20 5.03 -20.14
N THR A 27 6.97 4.55 -21.36
CA THR A 27 7.36 5.23 -22.59
C THR A 27 6.29 6.26 -22.96
N GLY A 28 6.67 7.31 -23.68
CA GLY A 28 5.76 8.41 -24.03
C GLY A 28 4.44 7.88 -24.62
N GLY A 29 3.33 8.21 -23.95
CA GLY A 29 1.97 7.83 -24.33
C GLY A 29 1.10 9.03 -24.69
N ALA A 30 -0.21 8.79 -24.86
CA ALA A 30 -1.16 9.89 -25.03
C ALA A 30 -1.09 10.83 -23.81
N LEU A 31 -0.93 12.12 -24.06
CA LEU A 31 -0.88 13.12 -22.99
C LEU A 31 -2.22 13.13 -22.23
N PRO A 32 -2.22 13.25 -20.89
CA PRO A 32 -3.45 13.38 -20.12
C PRO A 32 -4.40 14.42 -20.73
N GLU A 33 -5.70 14.10 -20.71
CA GLU A 33 -6.77 14.95 -21.24
C GLU A 33 -6.75 15.21 -22.76
N SER A 34 -5.77 14.67 -23.50
CA SER A 34 -5.82 14.68 -24.96
C SER A 34 -6.94 13.78 -25.49
N PRO A 35 -7.46 14.02 -26.72
CA PRO A 35 -8.47 13.14 -27.31
C PRO A 35 -8.05 11.67 -27.34
N ALA A 36 -6.79 11.37 -27.72
CA ALA A 36 -6.26 10.01 -27.75
C ALA A 36 -6.22 9.36 -26.36
N TRP A 37 -5.95 10.15 -25.31
CA TRP A 37 -5.96 9.68 -23.93
C TRP A 37 -7.37 9.32 -23.46
N PHE A 38 -8.36 10.17 -23.76
CA PHE A 38 -9.76 9.88 -23.44
C PHE A 38 -10.28 8.66 -24.20
N GLU A 39 -9.90 8.46 -25.47
CA GLU A 39 -10.28 7.23 -26.19
C GLU A 39 -9.64 5.99 -25.57
N GLY A 40 -8.34 6.02 -25.26
CA GLY A 40 -7.65 4.90 -24.62
C GLY A 40 -8.20 4.56 -23.22
N MET A 41 -8.52 5.58 -22.42
CA MET A 41 -9.16 5.38 -21.11
C MET A 41 -10.59 4.83 -21.24
N ALA A 42 -11.35 5.24 -22.25
CA ALA A 42 -12.68 4.68 -22.51
C ALA A 42 -12.63 3.21 -22.95
N ASP A 43 -11.61 2.84 -23.74
CA ASP A 43 -11.34 1.44 -24.08
C ASP A 43 -10.99 0.64 -22.82
N CYS A 44 -10.16 1.21 -21.93
CA CYS A 44 -9.87 0.62 -20.63
C CYS A 44 -11.13 0.38 -19.81
N GLY A 45 -12.01 1.38 -19.71
CA GLY A 45 -13.29 1.25 -19.02
C GLY A 45 -14.19 0.17 -19.58
N THR A 46 -14.24 0.02 -20.92
CA THR A 46 -14.96 -1.06 -21.59
C THR A 46 -14.42 -2.42 -21.17
N ARG A 47 -13.10 -2.62 -21.17
CA ARG A 47 -12.48 -3.89 -20.78
C ARG A 47 -12.67 -4.21 -19.30
N LEU A 48 -12.59 -3.21 -18.42
CA LEU A 48 -12.90 -3.36 -16.99
C LEU A 48 -14.35 -3.80 -16.79
N ALA A 49 -15.30 -3.14 -17.47
CA ALA A 49 -16.72 -3.49 -17.39
C ALA A 49 -16.99 -4.90 -17.93
N SER A 50 -16.37 -5.29 -19.04
CA SER A 50 -16.46 -6.64 -19.60
C SER A 50 -15.90 -7.71 -18.66
N ALA A 51 -14.87 -7.39 -17.87
CA ALA A 51 -14.33 -8.29 -16.86
C ALA A 51 -15.21 -8.41 -15.59
N GLY A 52 -16.31 -7.67 -15.50
CA GLY A 52 -17.21 -7.64 -14.34
C GLY A 52 -16.85 -6.58 -13.30
N VAL A 53 -15.87 -5.71 -13.55
CA VAL A 53 -15.56 -4.61 -12.62
C VAL A 53 -16.72 -3.63 -12.59
N ARG A 54 -17.28 -3.40 -11.39
CA ARG A 54 -18.37 -2.45 -11.14
C ARG A 54 -18.00 -1.34 -10.17
N ALA A 55 -16.97 -1.56 -9.37
CA ALA A 55 -16.45 -0.55 -8.48
C ALA A 55 -14.92 -0.53 -8.48
N ILE A 56 -14.36 0.67 -8.40
CA ILE A 56 -12.93 0.93 -8.24
C ILE A 56 -12.73 1.77 -6.98
N VAL A 57 -11.88 1.31 -6.08
CA VAL A 57 -11.53 2.01 -4.84
C VAL A 57 -10.07 2.45 -4.93
N LEU A 58 -9.84 3.76 -4.88
CA LEU A 58 -8.52 4.37 -4.78
C LEU A 58 -8.19 4.59 -3.30
N LEU A 59 -7.39 3.70 -2.72
CA LEU A 59 -7.01 3.70 -1.31
C LEU A 59 -5.62 4.30 -1.14
N HIS A 60 -5.48 5.37 -0.36
CA HIS A 60 -4.19 6.01 -0.12
C HIS A 60 -4.09 6.59 1.28
N GLY A 61 -2.86 6.83 1.74
CA GLY A 61 -2.57 7.61 2.94
C GLY A 61 -1.98 8.97 2.60
N SER A 62 -1.42 9.64 3.60
CA SER A 62 -0.52 10.77 3.42
C SER A 62 0.89 10.38 3.85
N ILE A 63 1.87 10.78 3.05
CA ILE A 63 3.30 10.73 3.40
C ILE A 63 3.71 11.98 4.20
N HIS A 64 3.02 13.10 3.98
CA HIS A 64 3.25 14.31 4.76
C HIS A 64 2.72 14.12 6.18
N GLY A 65 3.46 14.67 7.14
CA GLY A 65 3.10 14.61 8.55
C GLY A 65 3.16 13.20 9.16
N SER A 66 3.82 12.24 8.48
CA SER A 66 3.95 10.87 8.96
C SER A 66 5.40 10.40 8.94
N ASP A 67 5.71 9.41 9.79
CA ASP A 67 6.97 8.68 9.74
C ASP A 67 6.89 7.60 8.65
N VAL A 68 7.04 8.03 7.40
CA VAL A 68 6.86 7.17 6.21
C VAL A 68 7.77 5.93 6.21
N PHE A 69 8.95 6.05 6.82
CA PHE A 69 9.92 4.96 6.96
C PHE A 69 9.81 4.22 8.28
N GLY A 70 8.99 4.65 9.23
CA GLY A 70 8.88 4.03 10.55
C GLY A 70 10.18 4.09 11.36
N MET A 71 10.93 5.18 11.23
CA MET A 71 12.24 5.37 11.86
C MET A 71 12.19 5.58 13.36
N GLN A 72 11.11 6.14 13.91
CA GLN A 72 10.99 6.41 15.34
C GLN A 72 11.24 5.15 16.17
N ARG A 73 10.71 4.00 15.74
CA ARG A 73 10.93 2.72 16.42
C ARG A 73 12.41 2.32 16.45
N LEU A 74 13.14 2.52 15.35
CA LEU A 74 14.56 2.18 15.22
C LEU A 74 15.44 3.04 16.13
N ASP A 75 15.08 4.31 16.29
CA ASP A 75 15.76 5.23 17.22
C ASP A 75 15.46 4.85 18.68
N ASP A 76 14.23 4.46 19.02
CA ASP A 76 13.80 4.06 20.38
C ASP A 76 14.46 2.78 20.88
N VAL A 77 14.56 1.75 20.03
CA VAL A 77 15.21 0.47 20.39
C VAL A 77 16.74 0.54 20.36
N GLY A 78 17.30 1.70 20.02
CA GLY A 78 18.72 2.00 20.15
C GLY A 78 19.59 1.37 19.07
N GLY A 79 19.11 1.26 17.82
CA GLY A 79 19.92 0.79 16.70
C GLY A 79 21.28 1.50 16.58
N LEU A 80 21.32 2.78 16.95
CA LEU A 80 22.56 3.57 17.07
C LEU A 80 23.19 3.55 18.47
N LYS A 81 22.36 3.60 19.53
CA LYS A 81 22.84 3.71 20.92
C LYS A 81 23.57 2.46 21.43
N ARG A 82 23.24 1.29 20.91
CA ARG A 82 23.88 0.01 21.28
C ARG A 82 25.08 -0.35 20.38
N GLY A 83 25.43 0.50 19.43
CA GLY A 83 26.58 0.30 18.55
C GLY A 83 26.36 -0.71 17.43
N TYR A 84 25.12 -1.06 17.09
CA TYR A 84 24.83 -1.99 15.98
C TYR A 84 25.17 -1.41 14.60
N SER A 85 25.24 -0.08 14.47
CA SER A 85 25.78 0.58 13.27
C SER A 85 27.32 0.60 13.23
N ARG A 86 28.00 0.34 14.36
CA ARG A 86 29.47 0.34 14.43
C ARG A 86 29.99 -0.84 13.61
N GLY A 87 30.38 -0.55 12.37
CA GLY A 87 30.96 -1.51 11.44
C GLY A 87 30.28 -1.57 10.08
N VAL A 88 29.12 -0.93 9.88
CA VAL A 88 28.49 -0.85 8.56
C VAL A 88 28.58 0.57 8.02
N SER A 89 29.55 0.79 7.12
CA SER A 89 29.77 2.09 6.48
C SER A 89 28.48 2.61 5.83
N GLY A 90 28.20 3.91 5.99
CA GLY A 90 27.06 4.58 5.35
C GLY A 90 25.68 4.39 6.01
N VAL A 91 25.54 3.49 6.99
CA VAL A 91 24.24 3.25 7.67
C VAL A 91 23.74 4.49 8.38
N ASP A 92 24.58 5.18 9.15
CA ASP A 92 24.15 6.35 9.91
C ASP A 92 23.60 7.46 8.99
N ALA A 93 24.23 7.63 7.82
CA ALA A 93 23.79 8.59 6.82
C ALA A 93 22.48 8.16 6.14
N LEU A 94 22.29 6.86 5.88
CA LEU A 94 21.02 6.33 5.39
C LEU A 94 19.89 6.56 6.42
N LEU A 95 20.12 6.22 7.69
CA LEU A 95 19.13 6.42 8.74
C LEU A 95 18.77 7.91 8.90
N ALA A 96 19.76 8.81 8.77
CA ALA A 96 19.51 10.24 8.78
C ALA A 96 18.59 10.69 7.62
N ALA A 97 18.77 10.13 6.42
CA ALA A 97 17.91 10.39 5.28
C ALA A 97 16.49 9.82 5.41
N MET A 98 16.27 8.84 6.30
CA MET A 98 14.96 8.22 6.53
C MET A 98 14.16 8.93 7.63
N ARG A 99 14.80 9.63 8.57
CA ARG A 99 14.14 10.22 9.74
C ARG A 99 13.10 11.28 9.39
N GLU A 100 11.94 11.20 10.04
CA GLU A 100 10.93 12.25 10.04
C GLU A 100 11.57 13.61 10.41
N GLY A 101 11.24 14.66 9.66
CA GLY A 101 11.79 16.01 9.82
C GLY A 101 13.18 16.23 9.22
N GLY A 102 13.96 15.17 8.98
CA GLY A 102 15.28 15.22 8.31
C GLY A 102 15.26 14.75 6.85
N ASN A 103 14.25 13.99 6.46
CA ASN A 103 14.07 13.40 5.14
C ASN A 103 13.50 14.37 4.08
N GLY A 104 13.38 15.66 4.37
CA GLY A 104 12.85 16.65 3.42
C GLY A 104 11.35 16.50 3.09
N ILE A 105 10.62 15.58 3.73
CA ILE A 105 9.17 15.49 3.60
C ILE A 105 8.55 16.47 4.62
N PRO A 106 7.65 17.38 4.20
CA PRO A 106 7.14 18.41 5.08
C PRO A 106 6.01 17.87 5.96
N ALA A 107 5.76 18.54 7.08
CA ALA A 107 4.58 18.29 7.89
C ALA A 107 3.31 18.77 7.18
N LEU A 108 2.16 18.17 7.49
CA LEU A 108 0.88 18.69 7.01
C LEU A 108 0.57 20.06 7.64
N SER A 109 -0.14 20.88 6.86
CA SER A 109 -0.56 22.22 7.22
C SER A 109 -1.38 22.21 8.51
N GLY A 110 -1.21 23.25 9.33
CA GLY A 110 -1.87 23.34 10.63
C GLY A 110 -1.36 22.36 11.69
N GLY A 111 -0.23 21.68 11.43
CA GLY A 111 0.33 20.71 12.38
C GLY A 111 -0.47 19.41 12.46
N LEU A 112 -1.31 19.13 11.45
CA LEU A 112 -2.10 17.91 11.35
C LEU A 112 -1.18 16.68 11.35
N LYS A 113 -1.55 15.65 12.13
CA LYS A 113 -0.83 14.38 12.24
C LYS A 113 -1.82 13.21 12.19
N PRO A 114 -1.39 12.01 11.80
CA PRO A 114 -2.15 10.79 12.01
C PRO A 114 -2.69 10.67 13.45
N PRO A 115 -3.89 10.11 13.67
CA PRO A 115 -4.76 9.51 12.66
C PRO A 115 -5.52 10.54 11.80
N LEU A 116 -5.42 10.40 10.49
CA LEU A 116 -6.16 11.21 9.52
C LEU A 116 -7.60 10.70 9.38
N LEU A 117 -8.56 11.63 9.33
CA LEU A 117 -9.96 11.30 9.08
C LEU A 117 -10.23 11.15 7.58
N ASN A 118 -11.10 10.21 7.24
CA ASN A 118 -11.54 9.97 5.87
C ASN A 118 -12.68 10.93 5.47
N ASP A 119 -12.48 12.23 5.60
CA ASP A 119 -13.49 13.25 5.30
C ASP A 119 -12.99 14.27 4.27
N ASP A 120 -13.92 15.05 3.71
CA ASP A 120 -13.62 15.99 2.64
C ASP A 120 -12.74 17.17 3.11
N ALA A 121 -12.79 17.54 4.39
CA ALA A 121 -11.96 18.62 4.92
C ALA A 121 -10.49 18.21 4.96
N ILE A 122 -10.20 17.03 5.50
CA ILE A 122 -8.84 16.49 5.56
C ILE A 122 -8.32 16.16 4.16
N ARG A 123 -9.15 15.53 3.31
CA ARG A 123 -8.77 15.26 1.91
C ARG A 123 -8.43 16.54 1.15
N LYS A 124 -9.17 17.63 1.37
CA LYS A 124 -8.87 18.93 0.76
C LYS A 124 -7.52 19.48 1.21
N ILE A 125 -7.21 19.41 2.50
CA ILE A 125 -5.89 19.83 3.02
C ILE A 125 -4.77 19.01 2.35
N VAL A 126 -4.95 17.69 2.24
CA VAL A 126 -3.97 16.81 1.58
C VAL A 126 -3.86 17.14 0.09
N ASP A 127 -4.97 17.37 -0.62
CA ASP A 127 -4.97 17.73 -2.04
C ASP A 127 -4.22 19.04 -2.30
N ASP A 128 -4.51 20.07 -1.50
CA ASP A 128 -3.93 21.41 -1.66
C ASP A 128 -2.41 21.41 -1.40
N GLN A 129 -1.92 20.54 -0.51
CA GLN A 129 -0.51 20.52 -0.10
C GLN A 129 0.35 19.47 -0.82
N VAL A 130 -0.20 18.28 -1.04
CA VAL A 130 0.53 17.13 -1.61
C VAL A 130 0.35 17.06 -3.13
N GLY A 131 -0.76 17.62 -3.65
CA GLY A 131 -1.14 17.43 -5.04
C GLY A 131 -1.27 15.94 -5.35
N GLU A 132 -0.72 15.50 -6.48
CA GLU A 132 -0.77 14.11 -6.94
C GLU A 132 0.40 13.24 -6.43
N ALA A 133 1.30 13.78 -5.61
CA ALA A 133 2.48 13.05 -5.19
C ALA A 133 2.12 12.03 -4.08
N GLY A 134 1.86 10.78 -4.44
CA GLY A 134 1.40 9.76 -3.49
C GLY A 134 -0.02 10.01 -2.96
N ASN A 135 -0.84 10.73 -3.71
CA ASN A 135 -2.19 11.11 -3.33
C ASN A 135 -3.13 11.10 -4.54
N PHE A 136 -4.24 10.37 -4.44
CA PHE A 136 -5.29 10.37 -5.46
C PHE A 136 -6.20 11.58 -5.27
N THR A 137 -5.83 12.75 -5.79
CA THR A 137 -6.61 13.98 -5.57
C THR A 137 -8.08 13.85 -6.00
N SER A 138 -8.92 14.76 -5.53
CA SER A 138 -10.32 14.84 -5.97
C SER A 138 -10.42 15.08 -7.49
N ALA A 139 -9.50 15.89 -8.05
CA ALA A 139 -9.39 16.12 -9.49
C ALA A 139 -8.97 14.84 -10.24
N TYR A 140 -7.94 14.13 -9.75
CA TYR A 140 -7.49 12.86 -10.31
C TYR A 140 -8.62 11.82 -10.36
N THR A 141 -9.34 11.65 -9.25
CA THR A 141 -10.43 10.66 -9.14
C THR A 141 -11.58 11.01 -10.08
N THR A 142 -11.94 12.28 -10.17
CA THR A 142 -13.01 12.77 -11.06
C THR A 142 -12.64 12.55 -12.52
N LEU A 143 -11.42 12.92 -12.92
CA LEU A 143 -10.95 12.73 -14.29
C LEU A 143 -10.87 11.25 -14.65
N PHE A 144 -10.34 10.41 -13.76
CA PHE A 144 -10.31 8.96 -13.94
C PHE A 144 -11.72 8.39 -14.17
N GLN A 145 -12.67 8.74 -13.29
CA GLN A 145 -14.06 8.29 -13.38
C GLN A 145 -14.72 8.74 -14.68
N GLN A 146 -14.53 10.00 -15.09
CA GLN A 146 -15.07 10.53 -16.34
C GLN A 146 -14.51 9.77 -17.55
N ALA A 147 -13.20 9.53 -17.56
CA ALA A 147 -12.51 8.95 -18.69
C ALA A 147 -12.89 7.48 -18.92
N ILE A 148 -12.92 6.65 -17.88
CA ILE A 148 -13.28 5.22 -18.01
C ILE A 148 -14.76 5.02 -18.31
N ASN A 149 -15.64 5.91 -17.85
CA ASN A 149 -17.08 5.76 -18.02
C ASN A 149 -17.63 6.34 -19.33
N LYS A 150 -16.79 6.97 -20.17
CA LYS A 150 -17.20 7.71 -21.37
C LYS A 150 -18.13 6.93 -22.31
N ARG A 151 -17.97 5.61 -22.43
CA ARG A 151 -18.73 4.74 -23.34
C ARG A 151 -19.59 3.69 -22.63
N LEU A 152 -19.67 3.73 -21.30
CA LEU A 152 -20.33 2.67 -20.55
C LEU A 152 -21.82 2.97 -20.36
N PRO A 153 -22.72 2.00 -20.65
CA PRO A 153 -24.15 2.17 -20.39
C PRO A 153 -24.44 2.17 -18.88
N GLN A 154 -23.67 1.41 -18.11
CA GLN A 154 -23.68 1.42 -16.65
C GLN A 154 -22.31 1.88 -16.16
N PRO A 155 -22.22 3.00 -15.41
CA PRO A 155 -20.95 3.50 -14.95
C PRO A 155 -20.33 2.60 -13.87
N ILE A 156 -19.01 2.45 -13.92
CA ILE A 156 -18.18 1.92 -12.83
C ILE A 156 -18.10 2.99 -11.74
N ALA A 157 -18.47 2.60 -10.52
CA ALA A 157 -18.39 3.49 -9.36
C ALA A 157 -16.92 3.69 -8.94
N CYS A 158 -16.47 4.94 -8.83
CA CYS A 158 -15.14 5.26 -8.32
C CYS A 158 -15.26 5.85 -6.90
N ARG A 159 -14.51 5.30 -5.95
CA ARG A 159 -14.44 5.79 -4.57
C ARG A 159 -13.00 6.07 -4.18
N ARG A 160 -12.79 7.16 -3.46
CA ARG A 160 -11.52 7.51 -2.83
C ARG A 160 -11.62 7.25 -1.34
N ILE A 161 -10.64 6.56 -0.77
CA ILE A 161 -10.54 6.32 0.68
C ILE A 161 -9.16 6.78 1.15
N LEU A 162 -9.16 7.71 2.10
CA LEU A 162 -7.99 8.12 2.87
C LEU A 162 -7.95 7.29 4.16
N TRP A 163 -6.94 6.45 4.35
CA TRP A 163 -6.75 5.74 5.61
C TRP A 163 -5.97 6.60 6.62
N THR A 164 -6.02 6.22 7.89
CA THR A 164 -5.53 7.04 9.01
C THR A 164 -4.05 7.40 8.93
N SER A 165 -3.26 6.72 8.10
CA SER A 165 -1.81 6.92 7.95
C SER A 165 -1.04 6.68 9.24
N GLU A 166 -1.62 5.90 10.16
CA GLU A 166 -0.93 5.38 11.34
C GLU A 166 -0.03 4.22 10.93
N HIS A 167 1.26 4.52 10.74
CA HIS A 167 2.27 3.58 10.26
C HIS A 167 2.79 2.62 11.36
N HIS A 168 1.87 2.06 12.13
CA HIS A 168 2.15 0.99 13.10
C HIS A 168 1.09 -0.10 13.01
N HIS A 169 1.37 -1.29 13.58
CA HIS A 169 0.52 -2.47 13.45
C HIS A 169 -0.94 -2.26 13.87
N LEU A 170 -1.18 -1.62 15.02
CA LEU A 170 -2.54 -1.32 15.50
C LEU A 170 -3.31 -0.43 14.51
N GLY A 171 -2.68 0.63 13.98
CA GLY A 171 -3.29 1.55 13.04
C GLY A 171 -3.67 0.87 11.73
N ARG A 172 -2.76 0.04 11.18
CA ARG A 172 -3.04 -0.77 9.98
C ARG A 172 -4.15 -1.79 10.21
N ALA A 173 -4.20 -2.44 11.38
CA ALA A 173 -5.25 -3.39 11.72
C ALA A 173 -6.63 -2.72 11.85
N ALA A 174 -6.69 -1.57 12.53
CA ALA A 174 -7.92 -0.76 12.61
C ALA A 174 -8.37 -0.26 11.23
N ALA A 175 -7.42 0.18 10.39
CA ALA A 175 -7.71 0.57 9.02
C ALA A 175 -8.23 -0.59 8.15
N ALA A 176 -7.76 -1.82 8.37
CA ALA A 176 -8.22 -2.99 7.62
C ALA A 176 -9.68 -3.31 7.94
N VAL A 177 -10.06 -3.26 9.22
CA VAL A 177 -11.46 -3.41 9.66
C VAL A 177 -12.36 -2.33 9.06
N ARG A 178 -11.92 -1.07 9.09
CA ARG A 178 -12.65 0.06 8.48
C ARG A 178 -12.80 -0.11 6.97
N LEU A 179 -11.73 -0.51 6.28
CA LEU A 179 -11.76 -0.76 4.84
C LEU A 179 -12.77 -1.85 4.48
N LEU A 180 -12.78 -2.97 5.20
CA LEU A 180 -13.72 -4.07 4.97
C LEU A 180 -15.18 -3.63 5.15
N HIS A 181 -15.44 -2.76 6.13
CA HIS A 181 -16.76 -2.16 6.31
C HIS A 181 -17.14 -1.22 5.17
N GLU A 182 -16.23 -0.37 4.71
CA GLU A 182 -16.45 0.51 3.54
C GLU A 182 -16.73 -0.32 2.27
N LEU A 183 -16.04 -1.44 2.09
CA LEU A 183 -16.30 -2.36 0.98
C LEU A 183 -17.68 -3.03 1.10
N HIS A 184 -18.10 -3.41 2.30
CA HIS A 184 -19.44 -3.93 2.55
C HIS A 184 -20.53 -2.89 2.20
N ILE A 185 -20.38 -1.65 2.69
CA ILE A 185 -21.28 -0.53 2.35
C ILE A 185 -21.31 -0.32 0.84
N LEU A 186 -20.17 -0.40 0.16
CA LEU A 186 -20.09 -0.26 -1.29
C LEU A 186 -20.87 -1.38 -2.00
N CYS A 187 -20.76 -2.64 -1.55
CA CYS A 187 -21.55 -3.75 -2.07
C CYS A 187 -23.04 -3.49 -1.91
N GLU A 188 -23.50 -3.07 -0.73
CA GLU A 188 -24.92 -2.75 -0.49
C GLU A 188 -25.41 -1.61 -1.39
N THR A 189 -24.66 -0.51 -1.42
CA THR A 189 -25.06 0.72 -2.12
C THR A 189 -25.08 0.55 -3.63
N GLN A 190 -24.14 -0.23 -4.18
CA GLN A 190 -24.05 -0.51 -5.62
C GLN A 190 -24.75 -1.83 -6.01
N LYS A 191 -25.33 -2.55 -5.05
CA LYS A 191 -25.98 -3.86 -5.23
C LYS A 191 -25.06 -4.88 -5.91
N LEU A 192 -23.81 -4.94 -5.48
CA LEU A 192 -22.82 -5.85 -6.04
C LEU A 192 -23.09 -7.28 -5.58
N GLY A 193 -22.93 -8.23 -6.50
CA GLY A 193 -23.12 -9.66 -6.23
C GLY A 193 -22.01 -10.53 -6.82
N LYS A 194 -22.29 -11.83 -6.94
CA LYS A 194 -21.34 -12.89 -7.32
C LYS A 194 -20.56 -12.64 -8.63
N GLU A 195 -21.19 -12.01 -9.62
CA GLU A 195 -20.59 -11.75 -10.94
C GLU A 195 -19.83 -10.41 -10.99
N ASP A 196 -19.94 -9.61 -9.93
CA ASP A 196 -19.32 -8.29 -9.87
C ASP A 196 -17.95 -8.36 -9.22
N ARG A 197 -17.09 -7.44 -9.65
CA ARG A 197 -15.74 -7.26 -9.12
C ARG A 197 -15.56 -5.86 -8.56
N ILE A 198 -14.86 -5.80 -7.44
CA ILE A 198 -14.32 -4.58 -6.87
C ILE A 198 -12.82 -4.59 -7.13
N LEU A 199 -12.30 -3.55 -7.77
CA LEU A 199 -10.87 -3.35 -7.95
C LEU A 199 -10.37 -2.29 -6.97
N VAL A 200 -9.50 -2.67 -6.03
CA VAL A 200 -8.86 -1.71 -5.13
C VAL A 200 -7.45 -1.40 -5.63
N GLN A 201 -7.15 -0.13 -5.89
CA GLN A 201 -5.79 0.36 -6.13
C GLN A 201 -5.28 1.03 -4.86
N ALA A 202 -4.29 0.41 -4.22
CA ALA A 202 -3.74 0.88 -2.94
C ALA A 202 -2.34 1.44 -3.09
N HIS A 203 -2.13 2.69 -2.69
CA HIS A 203 -0.83 3.36 -2.78
C HIS A 203 -0.03 3.25 -1.47
N GLY A 204 1.27 2.94 -1.63
CA GLY A 204 2.23 2.89 -0.56
C GLY A 204 1.86 1.91 0.55
N GLN A 205 1.91 2.37 1.80
CA GLN A 205 1.59 1.53 2.95
C GLN A 205 0.10 1.10 3.03
N ALA A 206 -0.78 1.66 2.21
CA ALA A 206 -2.16 1.19 2.13
C ALA A 206 -2.28 -0.27 1.66
N GLY A 207 -1.31 -0.77 0.87
CA GLY A 207 -1.30 -2.19 0.51
C GLY A 207 -1.05 -3.10 1.72
N LEU A 208 -0.39 -2.62 2.79
CA LEU A 208 -0.26 -3.38 4.03
C LEU A 208 -1.59 -3.50 4.78
N VAL A 209 -2.47 -2.50 4.65
CA VAL A 209 -3.85 -2.57 5.15
C VAL A 209 -4.62 -3.66 4.40
N LEU A 210 -4.46 -3.73 3.07
CA LEU A 210 -5.07 -4.78 2.26
C LEU A 210 -4.49 -6.17 2.52
N ALA A 211 -3.20 -6.30 2.82
CA ALA A 211 -2.62 -7.57 3.23
C ALA A 211 -3.24 -8.08 4.54
N LEU A 212 -3.54 -7.19 5.49
CA LEU A 212 -4.31 -7.60 6.69
C LEU A 212 -5.77 -7.93 6.35
N ALA A 213 -6.39 -7.16 5.45
CA ALA A 213 -7.75 -7.43 4.98
C ALA A 213 -7.88 -8.78 4.26
N SER A 214 -6.89 -9.18 3.45
CA SER A 214 -6.87 -10.48 2.76
C SER A 214 -6.93 -11.64 3.76
N ASN A 215 -6.15 -11.53 4.83
CA ASN A 215 -6.14 -12.50 5.92
C ASN A 215 -7.46 -12.54 6.69
N LEU A 216 -8.12 -11.39 6.88
CA LEU A 216 -9.45 -11.33 7.47
C LEU A 216 -10.52 -11.96 6.57
N LEU A 217 -10.37 -11.91 5.25
CA LEU A 217 -11.33 -12.44 4.27
C LEU A 217 -11.22 -13.94 4.01
N CYS A 218 -10.10 -14.58 4.37
CA CYS A 218 -9.88 -16.01 4.15
C CYS A 218 -11.08 -16.86 4.64
N PRO A 219 -11.56 -17.84 3.87
CA PRO A 219 -12.72 -18.62 4.26
C PRO A 219 -12.41 -19.71 5.30
N SER A 220 -11.14 -20.06 5.50
CA SER A 220 -10.78 -21.10 6.47
C SER A 220 -10.98 -20.62 7.92
N PRO A 221 -11.29 -21.51 8.89
CA PRO A 221 -11.37 -21.14 10.30
C PRO A 221 -10.02 -20.61 10.80
N ILE A 222 -9.88 -19.30 10.94
CA ILE A 222 -8.64 -18.67 11.41
C ILE A 222 -8.69 -18.47 12.91
N THR A 223 -7.84 -19.19 13.64
CA THR A 223 -7.73 -19.14 15.11
C THR A 223 -7.44 -17.73 15.63
N LYS A 224 -6.73 -16.88 14.85
CA LYS A 224 -6.36 -15.52 15.24
C LYS A 224 -7.35 -14.42 14.84
N ARG A 225 -8.31 -14.65 13.93
CA ARG A 225 -9.26 -13.59 13.51
C ARG A 225 -10.10 -13.09 14.70
N PRO A 226 -10.77 -13.96 15.48
CA PRO A 226 -11.52 -13.51 16.66
C PRO A 226 -10.61 -12.81 17.69
N LYS A 227 -9.36 -13.28 17.83
CA LYS A 227 -8.38 -12.66 18.73
C LYS A 227 -8.04 -11.23 18.30
N LEU A 228 -7.80 -11.00 17.01
CA LEU A 228 -7.50 -9.66 16.48
C LEU A 228 -8.70 -8.73 16.63
N LEU A 229 -9.90 -9.16 16.23
CA LEU A 229 -11.12 -8.37 16.33
C LEU A 229 -11.45 -8.05 17.80
N GLY A 230 -11.35 -9.04 18.70
CA GLY A 230 -11.56 -8.85 20.13
C GLY A 230 -10.58 -7.86 20.77
N LEU A 231 -9.30 -7.88 20.36
CA LEU A 231 -8.31 -6.87 20.80
C LEU A 231 -8.71 -5.46 20.34
N LEU A 232 -9.12 -5.30 19.07
CA LEU A 232 -9.52 -4.01 18.52
C LEU A 232 -10.77 -3.47 19.20
N VAL A 233 -11.79 -4.32 19.43
CA VAL A 233 -13.02 -3.94 20.14
C VAL A 233 -12.70 -3.50 21.56
N THR A 234 -11.94 -4.31 22.32
CA THR A 234 -11.59 -3.99 23.71
C THR A 234 -10.84 -2.67 23.81
N PHE A 235 -9.83 -2.47 22.94
CA PHE A 235 -9.08 -1.22 22.88
C PHE A 235 -10.00 -0.04 22.52
N ALA A 236 -10.86 -0.21 21.53
CA ALA A 236 -11.75 0.84 21.07
C ALA A 236 -12.74 1.29 22.16
N GLU A 237 -13.29 0.37 22.94
CA GLU A 237 -14.21 0.69 24.04
C GLU A 237 -13.54 1.39 25.21
N GLN A 238 -12.33 0.95 25.56
CA GLN A 238 -11.55 1.55 26.65
C GLN A 238 -11.10 2.98 26.34
N HIS A 239 -10.99 3.32 25.05
CA HIS A 239 -10.44 4.61 24.58
C HIS A 239 -11.45 5.46 23.79
N ASN A 240 -12.75 5.16 23.89
CA ASN A 240 -13.84 5.90 23.23
C ASN A 240 -13.74 5.99 21.70
N TYR A 241 -13.16 4.98 21.04
CA TYR A 241 -13.24 4.81 19.59
C TYR A 241 -14.50 4.04 19.19
N ALA A 242 -15.67 4.56 19.57
CA ALA A 242 -16.96 3.88 19.42
C ALA A 242 -17.22 3.38 17.99
N ASP A 243 -16.83 4.17 17.00
CA ASP A 243 -16.96 3.83 15.58
C ASP A 243 -16.12 2.60 15.18
N LEU A 244 -14.89 2.45 15.69
CA LEU A 244 -14.08 1.24 15.44
C LEU A 244 -14.69 0.00 16.10
N ALA A 245 -15.17 0.13 17.34
CA ALA A 245 -15.82 -0.98 18.04
C ALA A 245 -17.10 -1.44 17.32
N ALA A 246 -17.95 -0.49 16.91
CA ALA A 246 -19.16 -0.77 16.15
C ALA A 246 -18.85 -1.43 14.80
N THR A 247 -17.86 -0.89 14.08
CA THR A 247 -17.41 -1.44 12.80
C THR A 247 -16.92 -2.89 12.95
N ALA A 248 -16.04 -3.16 13.91
CA ALA A 248 -15.50 -4.50 14.14
C ALA A 248 -16.60 -5.52 14.47
N ARG A 249 -17.55 -5.15 15.34
CA ARG A 249 -18.70 -5.98 15.69
C ARG A 249 -19.64 -6.25 14.53
N HIS A 250 -19.79 -5.28 13.65
CA HIS A 250 -20.65 -5.41 12.49
C HIS A 250 -20.07 -6.37 11.45
N ILE A 251 -18.77 -6.27 11.15
CA ILE A 251 -18.14 -7.11 10.13
C ILE A 251 -17.81 -8.52 10.61
N GLU A 252 -17.63 -8.74 11.92
CA GLU A 252 -17.27 -10.05 12.48
C GLU A 252 -18.21 -11.20 12.04
N PRO A 253 -19.54 -11.11 12.20
CA PRO A 253 -20.44 -12.16 11.71
C PRO A 253 -20.40 -12.30 10.19
N LEU A 254 -20.27 -11.19 9.44
CA LEU A 254 -20.19 -11.22 7.97
C LEU A 254 -18.92 -11.93 7.47
N LEU A 255 -17.81 -11.79 8.19
CA LEU A 255 -16.57 -12.50 7.92
C LEU A 255 -16.67 -13.99 8.26
N ALA A 256 -17.41 -14.33 9.32
CA ALA A 256 -17.65 -15.72 9.71
C ALA A 256 -18.55 -16.45 8.69
N ASP A 257 -19.53 -15.75 8.13
CA ASP A 257 -20.49 -16.28 7.16
C ASP A 257 -20.01 -16.16 5.70
N HIS A 258 -18.82 -15.59 5.47
CA HIS A 258 -18.27 -15.28 4.14
C HIS A 258 -19.19 -14.42 3.26
N SER A 259 -20.01 -13.57 3.89
CA SER A 259 -21.03 -12.76 3.25
C SER A 259 -20.66 -11.28 3.14
N LEU A 260 -19.53 -10.86 3.72
CA LEU A 260 -19.10 -9.44 3.78
C LEU A 260 -19.20 -8.70 2.44
N LEU A 261 -18.78 -9.34 1.34
CA LEU A 261 -18.76 -8.72 0.01
C LEU A 261 -19.98 -9.08 -0.85
N ASN A 262 -21.04 -9.66 -0.27
CA ASN A 262 -22.24 -10.12 -1.00
C ASN A 262 -21.93 -11.07 -2.18
N GLY A 263 -20.82 -11.81 -2.08
CA GLY A 263 -20.31 -12.70 -3.13
C GLY A 263 -19.45 -12.01 -4.20
N ALA A 264 -19.36 -10.68 -4.21
CA ALA A 264 -18.49 -9.96 -5.14
C ALA A 264 -17.01 -10.33 -4.95
N THR A 265 -16.26 -10.35 -6.05
CA THR A 265 -14.83 -10.68 -6.03
C THR A 265 -14.00 -9.43 -5.77
N LEU A 266 -13.03 -9.52 -4.86
CA LEU A 266 -12.10 -8.43 -4.55
C LEU A 266 -10.76 -8.61 -5.30
N ASP A 267 -10.54 -7.81 -6.33
CA ASP A 267 -9.25 -7.70 -7.01
C ASP A 267 -8.43 -6.54 -6.40
N VAL A 268 -7.12 -6.72 -6.27
CA VAL A 268 -6.21 -5.75 -5.63
C VAL A 268 -5.02 -5.46 -6.52
N VAL A 269 -4.72 -4.18 -6.64
CA VAL A 269 -3.48 -3.64 -7.19
C VAL A 269 -2.79 -2.83 -6.10
N THR A 270 -1.55 -3.15 -5.79
CA THR A 270 -0.73 -2.31 -4.91
C THR A 270 0.25 -1.48 -5.72
N LEU A 271 0.42 -0.22 -5.36
CA LEU A 271 1.32 0.73 -6.00
C LEU A 271 2.44 1.09 -5.01
N GLY A 272 3.60 0.44 -5.12
CA GLY A 272 4.77 0.71 -4.26
C GLY A 272 4.66 0.21 -2.83
N THR A 273 3.83 -0.78 -2.53
CA THR A 273 3.71 -1.32 -1.17
C THR A 273 4.98 -2.05 -0.72
N PRO A 274 5.53 -1.74 0.46
CA PRO A 274 6.66 -2.48 1.02
C PRO A 274 6.35 -3.96 1.23
N VAL A 275 7.33 -4.84 0.98
CA VAL A 275 7.16 -6.28 1.24
C VAL A 275 7.28 -6.54 2.73
N ARG A 276 6.18 -6.93 3.38
CA ARG A 276 6.13 -7.03 4.84
C ARG A 276 5.12 -8.04 5.36
N TYR A 277 3.82 -7.83 5.17
CA TYR A 277 2.81 -8.80 5.57
C TYR A 277 2.58 -9.81 4.46
N GLY A 278 2.40 -11.07 4.85
CA GLY A 278 1.95 -12.13 3.94
C GLY A 278 0.49 -11.91 3.54
N TRP A 279 0.17 -12.35 2.34
CA TRP A 279 -1.17 -12.28 1.78
C TRP A 279 -1.85 -13.64 1.87
N ASP A 280 -3.18 -13.61 1.95
CA ASP A 280 -4.01 -14.81 1.84
C ASP A 280 -5.04 -14.57 0.74
N LEU A 281 -4.83 -15.24 -0.40
CA LEU A 281 -5.62 -15.03 -1.61
C LEU A 281 -6.92 -15.83 -1.63
N SER A 282 -7.14 -16.73 -0.66
CA SER A 282 -8.28 -17.65 -0.68
C SER A 282 -9.64 -16.95 -0.54
N GLY A 283 -9.67 -15.75 0.04
CA GLY A 283 -10.86 -14.89 0.13
C GLY A 283 -10.85 -13.71 -0.85
N MET A 284 -9.96 -13.72 -1.84
CA MET A 284 -9.77 -12.64 -2.81
C MET A 284 -9.85 -13.15 -4.25
N GLY A 285 -9.93 -12.21 -5.18
CA GLY A 285 -9.72 -12.46 -6.60
C GLY A 285 -8.25 -12.39 -6.97
N ARG A 286 -7.89 -11.39 -7.78
CA ARG A 286 -6.55 -11.24 -8.36
C ARG A 286 -5.70 -10.26 -7.55
N LEU A 287 -4.39 -10.50 -7.48
CA LEU A 287 -3.42 -9.63 -6.82
C LEU A 287 -2.27 -9.26 -7.78
N LEU A 288 -2.08 -7.95 -7.99
CA LEU A 288 -0.98 -7.38 -8.76
C LEU A 288 -0.21 -6.36 -7.92
N HIS A 289 1.11 -6.50 -7.88
CA HIS A 289 2.01 -5.53 -7.30
C HIS A 289 2.69 -4.73 -8.42
N ILE A 290 2.48 -3.42 -8.47
CA ILE A 290 3.21 -2.52 -9.37
C ILE A 290 4.28 -1.80 -8.55
N VAL A 291 5.54 -1.91 -8.96
CA VAL A 291 6.69 -1.37 -8.22
C VAL A 291 7.59 -0.56 -9.16
N ASN A 292 7.83 0.70 -8.82
CA ASN A 292 8.78 1.58 -9.51
C ASN A 292 10.20 1.06 -9.28
N HIS A 293 10.85 0.64 -10.36
CA HIS A 293 12.11 -0.05 -10.30
C HIS A 293 13.00 0.28 -11.50
N ARG A 294 14.26 0.57 -11.20
CA ARG A 294 15.34 0.63 -12.19
C ARG A 294 16.35 -0.45 -11.87
N ASN A 295 16.68 -1.25 -12.88
CA ASN A 295 17.66 -2.30 -12.71
C ASN A 295 19.08 -1.71 -12.68
N LEU A 296 19.60 -1.56 -11.46
CA LEU A 296 20.98 -1.12 -11.22
C LEU A 296 21.94 -2.28 -10.96
N ARG A 297 21.41 -3.50 -10.87
CA ARG A 297 22.20 -4.68 -10.49
C ARG A 297 22.88 -5.27 -11.71
N THR A 298 24.13 -5.67 -11.55
CA THR A 298 24.93 -6.32 -12.59
C THR A 298 24.97 -7.84 -12.44
N ASP A 299 24.38 -8.40 -11.37
CA ASP A 299 24.41 -9.84 -11.06
C ASP A 299 23.25 -10.64 -11.68
N GLY A 300 22.50 -10.04 -12.60
CA GLY A 300 21.37 -10.67 -13.30
C GLY A 300 20.10 -10.86 -12.46
N LYS A 301 20.09 -10.46 -11.17
CA LYS A 301 18.93 -10.59 -10.29
C LYS A 301 18.03 -9.36 -10.37
N THR A 302 17.44 -9.13 -11.54
CA THR A 302 16.66 -7.92 -11.85
C THR A 302 15.40 -7.72 -10.99
N TRP A 303 14.97 -8.75 -10.26
CA TRP A 303 13.84 -8.69 -9.32
C TRP A 303 14.20 -8.19 -7.91
N LEU A 304 15.49 -7.99 -7.64
CA LEU A 304 15.97 -7.47 -6.37
C LEU A 304 16.38 -6.00 -6.51
N SER A 305 16.19 -5.22 -5.45
CA SER A 305 16.75 -3.88 -5.36
C SER A 305 18.27 -3.90 -5.17
N LYS A 306 18.89 -2.73 -5.33
CA LYS A 306 20.27 -2.51 -4.89
C LYS A 306 20.24 -2.04 -3.44
N MET A 307 20.98 -2.73 -2.56
CA MET A 307 21.20 -2.32 -1.17
C MET A 307 22.70 -2.35 -0.86
N GLU A 308 23.45 -1.48 -1.53
CA GLU A 308 24.91 -1.33 -1.38
C GLU A 308 25.20 0.00 -0.70
N LEU A 309 25.78 -0.06 0.50
CA LEU A 309 26.19 1.13 1.25
C LEU A 309 27.68 1.42 1.02
N PRO A 310 28.08 2.70 0.91
CA PRO A 310 27.27 3.91 1.11
C PRO A 310 26.51 4.39 -0.15
N GLN A 311 26.55 3.67 -1.27
CA GLN A 311 26.01 4.12 -2.56
C GLN A 311 24.52 4.50 -2.49
N VAL A 312 23.71 3.68 -1.81
CA VAL A 312 22.27 3.94 -1.63
C VAL A 312 21.98 5.32 -1.02
N THR A 313 22.85 5.81 -0.13
CA THR A 313 22.68 7.14 0.49
C THR A 313 22.78 8.27 -0.53
N MET A 314 23.55 8.09 -1.61
CA MET A 314 23.66 9.06 -2.71
C MET A 314 22.58 8.88 -3.76
N GLU A 315 22.13 7.64 -3.97
CA GLU A 315 21.13 7.28 -4.99
C GLU A 315 19.69 7.59 -4.54
N MET A 316 19.39 7.43 -3.24
CA MET A 316 18.06 7.63 -2.67
C MET A 316 17.52 9.06 -2.89
N PRO A 317 18.26 10.14 -2.60
CA PRO A 317 17.79 11.52 -2.77
C PRO A 317 17.38 11.89 -4.19
N ILE A 318 17.78 11.12 -5.21
CA ILE A 318 17.44 11.33 -6.62
C ILE A 318 16.61 10.18 -7.22
N ALA A 319 16.12 9.26 -6.39
CA ALA A 319 15.33 8.09 -6.80
C ALA A 319 16.00 7.22 -7.89
N TRP A 320 17.33 7.10 -7.87
CA TRP A 320 18.07 6.44 -8.96
C TRP A 320 17.69 4.98 -9.15
N GLY A 321 17.40 4.24 -8.06
CA GLY A 321 16.98 2.84 -8.09
C GLY A 321 15.47 2.59 -8.19
N GLY A 322 14.67 3.64 -8.40
CA GLY A 322 13.21 3.61 -8.31
C GLY A 322 12.74 3.93 -6.90
N ASP A 323 11.86 3.09 -6.34
CA ASP A 323 11.18 3.35 -5.07
C ASP A 323 12.00 2.90 -3.84
N TYR A 324 12.53 3.85 -3.08
CA TYR A 324 13.25 3.58 -1.83
C TYR A 324 12.33 3.50 -0.61
N VAL A 325 11.13 4.10 -0.64
CA VAL A 325 10.14 3.92 0.43
C VAL A 325 9.69 2.46 0.49
N GLN A 326 9.34 1.89 -0.67
CA GLN A 326 9.01 0.47 -0.81
C GLN A 326 10.14 -0.44 -0.31
N GLN A 327 11.39 -0.08 -0.61
CA GLN A 327 12.56 -0.87 -0.25
C GLN A 327 12.90 -0.83 1.25
N LEU A 328 12.68 0.31 1.91
CA LEU A 328 13.23 0.58 3.24
C LEU A 328 12.18 0.62 4.37
N ALA A 329 10.90 0.86 4.06
CA ALA A 329 9.79 0.82 5.02
C ALA A 329 9.30 -0.62 5.28
N VAL A 330 10.24 -1.51 5.62
CA VAL A 330 10.05 -2.96 5.80
C VAL A 330 9.90 -3.35 7.28
N ALA A 331 9.73 -4.64 7.57
CA ALA A 331 9.66 -5.14 8.94
C ALA A 331 10.79 -4.63 9.86
N GLY A 332 10.46 -4.37 11.12
CA GLY A 332 11.34 -3.71 12.10
C GLY A 332 11.35 -2.19 12.03
N SER A 333 10.62 -1.58 11.09
CA SER A 333 10.37 -0.14 11.05
C SER A 333 8.88 0.16 11.26
N ASP A 334 8.57 1.08 12.17
CA ASP A 334 7.20 1.57 12.44
C ASP A 334 7.22 2.93 13.14
N ALA A 335 6.15 3.68 12.94
CA ALA A 335 5.83 4.78 13.85
C ALA A 335 5.53 4.21 15.26
N VAL A 336 5.72 5.02 16.28
CA VAL A 336 5.42 4.60 17.66
C VAL A 336 4.03 5.12 18.05
N PRO A 337 3.11 4.27 18.53
CA PRO A 337 1.81 4.75 19.01
C PRO A 337 1.97 5.79 20.14
N ALA A 338 1.10 6.80 20.13
CA ALA A 338 1.21 7.95 21.03
C ALA A 338 1.00 7.63 22.52
N THR A 339 0.24 6.57 22.84
CA THR A 339 -0.13 6.22 24.23
C THR A 339 0.41 4.86 24.64
N GLU A 340 0.69 4.66 25.93
CA GLU A 340 1.17 3.37 26.45
C GLU A 340 0.17 2.23 26.23
N ALA A 341 -1.14 2.51 26.34
CA ALA A 341 -2.17 1.54 26.03
C ALA A 341 -2.13 1.12 24.56
N ALA A 342 -2.00 2.09 23.63
CA ALA A 342 -1.86 1.80 22.21
C ALA A 342 -0.56 1.04 21.91
N LYS A 343 0.55 1.34 22.60
CA LYS A 343 1.81 0.59 22.49
C LYS A 343 1.63 -0.88 22.92
N ALA A 344 0.93 -1.13 24.03
CA ALA A 344 0.67 -2.48 24.50
C ALA A 344 -0.17 -3.30 23.51
N VAL A 345 -1.25 -2.71 22.97
CA VAL A 345 -2.09 -3.37 21.97
C VAL A 345 -1.34 -3.54 20.64
N ASN A 346 -0.59 -2.53 20.21
CA ASN A 346 0.26 -2.61 19.03
C ASN A 346 1.26 -3.77 19.12
N LYS A 347 1.86 -3.97 20.31
CA LYS A 347 2.72 -5.13 20.56
C LYS A 347 1.96 -6.45 20.43
N ALA A 348 0.74 -6.54 20.97
CA ALA A 348 -0.08 -7.74 20.87
C ALA A 348 -0.47 -8.07 19.41
N VAL A 349 -0.73 -7.05 18.58
CA VAL A 349 -0.97 -7.22 17.13
C VAL A 349 0.31 -7.61 16.41
N TRP A 350 1.43 -6.95 16.73
CA TRP A 350 2.74 -7.25 16.16
C TRP A 350 3.13 -8.72 16.34
N GLU A 351 2.99 -9.28 17.55
CA GLU A 351 3.25 -10.71 17.84
C GLU A 351 2.36 -11.67 17.01
N MET A 352 1.29 -11.17 16.38
CA MET A 352 0.51 -11.95 15.44
C MET A 352 1.06 -11.93 14.02
N VAL A 353 1.58 -10.79 13.56
CA VAL A 353 1.88 -10.52 12.15
C VAL A 353 3.37 -10.59 11.82
N GLU A 354 4.25 -10.50 12.82
CA GLU A 354 5.70 -10.50 12.64
C GLU A 354 6.43 -11.40 13.66
N PRO A 355 7.54 -12.04 13.25
CA PRO A 355 8.21 -13.01 14.09
C PRO A 355 9.13 -12.39 15.15
N TYR A 356 9.74 -11.23 14.89
CA TYR A 356 10.62 -10.49 15.81
C TYR A 356 10.88 -9.06 15.28
N ASP A 357 11.35 -8.16 16.16
CA ASP A 357 11.46 -6.70 15.96
C ASP A 357 12.88 -6.23 16.25
N GLY A 358 13.21 -5.01 15.84
CA GLY A 358 14.45 -4.33 16.14
C GLY A 358 15.25 -3.92 14.91
N PHE A 359 16.34 -3.21 15.16
CA PHE A 359 17.23 -2.69 14.12
C PHE A 359 17.84 -3.81 13.27
N GLU A 360 18.20 -4.93 13.88
CA GLU A 360 18.75 -6.10 13.21
C GLU A 360 17.74 -6.71 12.26
N ARG A 361 16.45 -6.74 12.64
CA ARG A 361 15.39 -7.21 11.76
C ARG A 361 15.24 -6.30 10.56
N TRP A 362 15.17 -4.99 10.79
CA TRP A 362 15.11 -4.02 9.70
C TRP A 362 16.30 -4.16 8.76
N LEU A 363 17.53 -4.24 9.30
CA LEU A 363 18.73 -4.37 8.49
C LEU A 363 18.76 -5.69 7.71
N GLU A 364 18.30 -6.80 8.31
CA GLU A 364 18.12 -8.08 7.63
C GLU A 364 17.16 -7.93 6.43
N CYS A 365 15.96 -7.39 6.67
CA CYS A 365 14.92 -7.20 5.66
C CYS A 365 15.39 -6.27 4.54
N ALA A 366 15.97 -5.12 4.87
CA ALA A 366 16.48 -4.15 3.89
C ALA A 366 17.59 -4.78 3.02
N ARG A 367 18.51 -5.57 3.61
CA ARG A 367 19.58 -6.26 2.88
C ARG A 367 19.10 -7.42 2.02
N ARG A 368 17.92 -7.98 2.27
CA ARG A 368 17.31 -8.96 1.37
C ARG A 368 16.94 -8.34 0.03
N ALA A 369 16.69 -7.03 0.00
CA ALA A 369 16.45 -6.27 -1.22
C ALA A 369 15.25 -6.79 -2.04
N VAL A 370 14.26 -7.38 -1.37
CA VAL A 370 13.10 -7.99 -2.03
C VAL A 370 12.08 -6.90 -2.36
N ARG A 371 11.62 -6.88 -3.62
CA ARG A 371 10.57 -5.98 -4.11
C ARG A 371 9.26 -6.68 -4.44
N PHE A 372 9.28 -8.01 -4.50
CA PHE A 372 8.16 -8.85 -4.86
C PHE A 372 7.71 -9.64 -3.62
N PRO A 373 6.50 -9.41 -3.10
CA PRO A 373 5.84 -10.30 -2.15
C PRO A 373 5.81 -11.77 -2.59
N SER A 374 5.67 -12.70 -1.65
CA SER A 374 5.61 -14.14 -1.97
C SER A 374 4.38 -14.50 -2.82
N GLU A 375 3.28 -13.76 -2.67
CA GLU A 375 1.99 -14.02 -3.32
C GLU A 375 1.69 -13.02 -4.45
N GLY A 376 0.80 -13.42 -5.36
CA GLY A 376 0.36 -12.58 -6.49
C GLY A 376 1.38 -12.46 -7.62
N ASN A 377 1.05 -11.59 -8.58
CA ASN A 377 1.92 -11.20 -9.70
C ASN A 377 2.59 -9.85 -9.43
N CYS A 378 3.73 -9.60 -10.07
CA CYS A 378 4.47 -8.36 -9.94
C CYS A 378 4.82 -7.76 -11.30
N LEU A 379 4.64 -6.45 -11.43
CA LEU A 379 5.06 -5.62 -12.55
C LEU A 379 6.10 -4.61 -12.05
N LEU A 380 7.33 -4.78 -12.48
CA LEU A 380 8.38 -3.78 -12.27
C LEU A 380 8.30 -2.73 -13.37
N VAL A 381 8.16 -1.47 -12.99
CA VAL A 381 7.98 -0.36 -13.92
C VAL A 381 9.12 0.61 -13.79
N ASP A 382 9.80 0.94 -14.88
CA ASP A 382 10.59 2.17 -14.92
C ASP A 382 9.68 3.34 -15.32
N TYR A 383 9.27 4.15 -14.33
CA TYR A 383 8.41 5.32 -14.55
C TYR A 383 9.14 6.52 -15.17
N LYS A 384 10.45 6.42 -15.40
CA LYS A 384 11.32 7.54 -15.82
C LYS A 384 11.18 8.79 -14.93
N ASP A 385 10.86 8.60 -13.65
CA ASP A 385 10.72 9.65 -12.63
C ASP A 385 12.04 10.14 -12.03
N CYS A 386 13.19 9.67 -12.53
CA CYS A 386 14.49 10.25 -12.18
C CYS A 386 14.60 11.64 -12.85
N THR A 387 14.37 12.70 -12.09
CA THR A 387 14.32 14.07 -12.60
C THR A 387 15.69 14.77 -12.62
N ASN A 388 16.78 14.06 -12.27
CA ASN A 388 18.06 14.67 -11.84
C ASN A 388 17.91 15.72 -10.72
N SER A 389 16.73 15.78 -10.08
CA SER A 389 16.44 16.66 -8.95
C SER A 389 16.71 15.92 -7.67
N THR A 390 17.31 16.61 -6.70
CA THR A 390 17.42 16.16 -5.31
C THR A 390 16.22 16.61 -4.46
N ASN A 391 15.23 17.24 -5.09
CA ASN A 391 14.04 17.73 -4.41
C ASN A 391 13.09 16.56 -4.10
N VAL A 392 13.16 16.07 -2.86
CA VAL A 392 12.32 14.96 -2.37
C VAL A 392 10.83 15.22 -2.59
N HIS A 393 10.36 16.47 -2.64
CA HIS A 393 8.95 16.77 -2.90
C HIS A 393 8.46 16.34 -4.29
N GLU A 394 9.36 16.20 -5.27
CA GLU A 394 9.00 15.83 -6.64
C GLU A 394 8.81 14.32 -6.82
N HIS A 395 9.52 13.51 -6.04
CA HIS A 395 9.54 12.06 -6.28
C HIS A 395 9.28 11.22 -5.02
N TYR A 396 9.34 11.79 -3.81
CA TYR A 396 9.29 11.07 -2.53
C TYR A 396 10.15 9.81 -2.54
N TYR A 397 11.42 9.98 -2.90
CA TYR A 397 12.37 8.88 -3.06
C TYR A 397 11.90 7.79 -4.06
N GLY A 398 11.22 8.22 -5.13
CA GLY A 398 10.70 7.37 -6.21
C GLY A 398 9.28 6.87 -5.97
N HIS A 399 8.69 7.20 -4.82
CA HIS A 399 7.41 6.69 -4.39
C HIS A 399 6.20 7.47 -4.91
N ALA A 400 6.40 8.71 -5.39
CA ALA A 400 5.32 9.54 -5.92
C ALA A 400 4.87 9.14 -7.33
N ALA A 401 5.69 8.39 -8.08
CA ALA A 401 5.50 8.13 -9.51
C ALA A 401 4.14 7.50 -9.86
N TYR A 402 3.63 6.60 -9.02
CA TYR A 402 2.43 5.81 -9.32
C TYR A 402 1.13 6.62 -9.43
N THR A 403 1.08 7.79 -8.81
CA THR A 403 -0.15 8.59 -8.63
C THR A 403 -0.15 9.85 -9.50
N ARG A 404 0.93 10.08 -10.25
CA ARG A 404 1.02 11.18 -11.20
C ARG A 404 0.01 11.01 -12.34
N LEU A 405 -0.56 12.11 -12.82
CA LEU A 405 -1.54 12.09 -13.90
C LEU A 405 -1.02 11.41 -15.18
N ASN A 406 0.24 11.64 -15.53
CA ASN A 406 0.88 11.02 -16.70
C ASN A 406 1.01 9.49 -16.59
N ALA A 407 0.97 8.93 -15.38
CA ALA A 407 0.99 7.49 -15.15
C ALA A 407 -0.41 6.84 -15.18
N MET A 408 -1.49 7.62 -15.09
CA MET A 408 -2.86 7.09 -14.94
C MET A 408 -3.27 6.12 -16.06
N TYR A 409 -3.11 6.53 -17.32
CA TYR A 409 -3.49 5.68 -18.46
C TYR A 409 -2.59 4.46 -18.59
N PHE A 410 -1.28 4.63 -18.39
CA PHE A 410 -0.33 3.53 -18.38
C PHE A 410 -0.68 2.50 -17.30
N ASN A 411 -0.85 2.93 -16.05
CA ASN A 411 -1.19 2.04 -14.95
C ASN A 411 -2.50 1.30 -15.20
N THR A 412 -3.53 2.01 -15.67
CA THR A 412 -4.83 1.39 -15.99
C THR A 412 -4.69 0.33 -17.08
N SER A 413 -3.93 0.63 -18.14
CA SER A 413 -3.67 -0.29 -19.24
C SER A 413 -2.91 -1.54 -18.77
N GLU A 414 -1.88 -1.35 -17.96
CA GLU A 414 -1.08 -2.44 -17.39
C GLU A 414 -1.87 -3.30 -16.40
N ILE A 415 -2.74 -2.70 -15.57
CA ILE A 415 -3.66 -3.43 -14.70
C ILE A 415 -4.56 -4.33 -15.53
N ILE A 416 -5.14 -3.82 -16.62
CA ILE A 416 -6.00 -4.62 -17.50
C ILE A 416 -5.21 -5.72 -18.19
N ARG A 417 -4.00 -5.41 -18.67
CA ARG A 417 -3.10 -6.35 -19.31
C ARG A 417 -2.77 -7.52 -18.37
N SER A 418 -2.38 -7.21 -17.14
CA SER A 418 -1.92 -8.19 -16.15
C SER A 418 -3.06 -8.94 -15.46
N LEU A 419 -4.22 -8.30 -15.26
CA LEU A 419 -5.33 -8.92 -14.53
C LEU A 419 -6.42 -9.47 -15.42
N TYR A 420 -6.74 -8.88 -16.58
CA TYR A 420 -8.00 -9.15 -17.30
C TYR A 420 -7.83 -9.62 -18.76
N GLN A 421 -6.62 -9.99 -19.20
CA GLN A 421 -6.39 -10.49 -20.57
C GLN A 421 -7.11 -11.80 -20.90
N ASP A 422 -7.32 -12.68 -19.92
CA ASP A 422 -7.94 -14.00 -20.16
C ASP A 422 -9.46 -13.95 -20.35
N THR A 423 -10.10 -12.79 -20.15
CA THR A 423 -11.55 -12.61 -20.24
C THR A 423 -12.07 -12.38 -21.66
N GLU A 424 -11.19 -12.47 -22.67
CA GLU A 424 -11.53 -12.38 -24.11
C GLU A 424 -11.77 -13.76 -24.77
N ARG A 425 -11.83 -14.84 -24.00
CA ARG A 425 -12.28 -16.17 -24.47
C ARG A 425 -13.64 -16.51 -23.88
#